data_AF-A0A2V8V0S1-F1
#
_entry.id   AF-A0A2V8V0S1-F1
#
_cell.length_a   1.000
_cell.length_b   1.000
_cell.length_c   1.000
_cell.angle_alpha   90.00
_cell.angle_beta   90.00
_cell.angle_gamma   90.00
#
_symmetry.space_group_name_H-M   'P 1'
#
loop_
_entity.id
_entity.type
_entity.pdbx_description
1 polymer ?
#
loop_
_entity_poly.entity_id
_entity_poly.type
_entity_poly.pdbx_seq_one_letter_code
_entity_poly.pdbx_strand_id
1 'polypeptide(L)'
;MLRGMDHLSGLVLFLRVPQVEPHRKGCARRIPREAIGVDHIKAYRPRLLDFIRVHASDFTGVVAGMNLDAARLGRVAEFDPGRGKQVRVAHDDYAIERVRDLLENAVVRESDAALGDIGHAINSDSMLIRLLGVLVAALACEANLVAQQRPELNDGDAHGDAPYLVEDGWTALFNGRDLAGWHGLGQPNEWFTARAIFWDRLLGPTRLAGIGGPGDRMLNGPRGRTVNLVTDQKFGDIEIYLEFMLARGSNSGVYLHGLYEVQIFDSYGSTEPVTSSDCGGIYHRWIDNHGVGGSAPSRNASRRPGEWQSYHIWFRAPRFDASGKKTENAKFIRVVFNGLSVQRNVEVDGPTRAAMDIPEAATNPIMLQGDHGPVAFRNVYWRGLREIVER
;
A
#
# COMPACT_ATOMS: atom_id res chain seq x y z
N MET A 1 -19.60 4.27 -12.89
CA MET A 1 -20.74 3.38 -12.50
C MET A 1 -21.17 3.76 -11.09
N LEU A 2 -22.47 3.84 -10.76
CA LEU A 2 -22.97 4.34 -9.46
C LEU A 2 -24.24 3.61 -8.96
N ARG A 3 -24.23 2.27 -8.91
CA ARG A 3 -25.35 1.44 -8.39
C ARG A 3 -24.91 0.18 -7.63
N GLY A 4 -23.70 0.18 -7.04
CA GLY A 4 -23.16 -0.97 -6.31
C GLY A 4 -23.17 -0.85 -4.77
N MET A 5 -23.29 0.38 -4.24
CA MET A 5 -22.94 0.66 -2.84
C MET A 5 -24.12 0.54 -1.86
N ASP A 6 -25.36 0.64 -2.35
CA ASP A 6 -26.55 0.65 -1.49
C ASP A 6 -26.86 -0.72 -0.84
N HIS A 7 -26.39 -1.82 -1.44
CA HIS A 7 -26.74 -3.17 -0.99
C HIS A 7 -25.79 -3.76 0.06
N LEU A 8 -24.50 -3.39 0.07
CA LEU A 8 -23.58 -3.76 1.16
C LEU A 8 -23.91 -3.02 2.46
N SER A 9 -24.44 -1.79 2.35
CA SER A 9 -25.00 -1.04 3.48
C SER A 9 -26.07 -1.83 4.24
N GLY A 10 -26.88 -2.63 3.53
CA GLY A 10 -27.91 -3.49 4.14
C GLY A 10 -27.33 -4.58 5.05
N LEU A 11 -26.21 -5.20 4.66
CA LEU A 11 -25.57 -6.26 5.46
C LEU A 11 -24.97 -5.71 6.75
N VAL A 12 -24.32 -4.54 6.68
CA VAL A 12 -23.72 -3.88 7.85
C VAL A 12 -24.79 -3.32 8.80
N LEU A 13 -25.90 -2.80 8.28
CA LEU A 13 -27.01 -2.32 9.09
C LEU A 13 -27.72 -3.45 9.87
N PHE A 14 -27.70 -4.68 9.35
CA PHE A 14 -28.32 -5.86 9.96
C PHE A 14 -27.59 -6.40 11.20
N LEU A 15 -26.30 -6.07 11.40
CA LEU A 15 -25.53 -6.51 12.58
C LEU A 15 -25.72 -5.60 13.81
N ARG A 16 -26.58 -4.57 13.71
CA ARG A 16 -26.86 -3.66 14.81
C ARG A 16 -27.83 -4.28 15.82
N VAL A 17 -27.30 -5.13 16.71
CA VAL A 17 -28.03 -5.70 17.86
C VAL A 17 -28.74 -4.58 18.63
N PRO A 18 -30.08 -4.63 18.78
CA PRO A 18 -30.80 -3.65 19.57
C PRO A 18 -30.37 -3.73 21.04
N GLN A 19 -30.00 -2.58 21.63
CA GLN A 19 -29.88 -2.46 23.07
C GLN A 19 -31.27 -2.65 23.68
N VAL A 20 -31.46 -3.73 24.45
CA VAL A 20 -32.74 -4.05 25.08
C VAL A 20 -32.86 -3.25 26.38
N GLU A 21 -33.58 -2.13 26.34
CA GLU A 21 -33.98 -1.45 27.56
C GLU A 21 -34.92 -2.33 28.41
N PRO A 22 -34.74 -2.38 29.74
CA PRO A 22 -35.55 -3.23 30.62
C PRO A 22 -36.95 -2.62 30.83
N HIS A 23 -37.90 -2.99 29.97
CA HIS A 23 -39.28 -2.50 30.07
C HIS A 23 -40.24 -3.46 30.81
N ARG A 24 -41.25 -2.85 31.44
CA ARG A 24 -42.13 -3.52 32.41
C ARG A 24 -43.10 -4.51 31.75
N LYS A 25 -43.28 -5.64 32.44
CA LYS A 25 -44.29 -6.70 32.26
C LYS A 25 -45.42 -6.42 31.24
N GLY A 26 -45.46 -7.25 30.18
CA GLY A 26 -46.72 -7.87 29.76
C GLY A 26 -47.40 -7.38 28.49
N CYS A 27 -46.81 -7.64 27.31
CA CYS A 27 -47.58 -8.00 26.12
C CYS A 27 -46.71 -8.80 25.14
N ALA A 28 -47.24 -9.87 24.54
CA ALA A 28 -46.52 -10.70 23.58
C ALA A 28 -47.03 -10.45 22.15
N ARG A 29 -46.12 -10.12 21.22
CA ARG A 29 -46.37 -10.16 19.77
C ARG A 29 -45.22 -10.91 19.08
N ARG A 30 -45.56 -11.82 18.17
CA ARG A 30 -44.58 -12.48 17.30
C ARG A 30 -44.08 -11.51 16.23
N ILE A 31 -42.80 -11.62 15.89
CA ILE A 31 -42.20 -11.04 14.67
C ILE A 31 -42.19 -12.14 13.59
N PRO A 32 -42.42 -11.83 12.29
CA PRO A 32 -42.40 -12.84 11.23
C PRO A 32 -41.01 -13.47 11.02
N ARG A 33 -40.98 -14.71 10.49
CA ARG A 33 -39.78 -15.33 9.93
C ARG A 33 -39.71 -15.04 8.43
N GLU A 34 -38.89 -14.07 8.04
CA GLU A 34 -38.40 -13.99 6.67
C GLU A 34 -37.03 -14.68 6.64
N ALA A 35 -37.01 -15.92 6.11
CA ALA A 35 -35.80 -16.72 6.04
C ALA A 35 -35.00 -16.40 4.77
N ILE A 36 -33.68 -16.29 4.90
CA ILE A 36 -32.78 -16.11 3.75
C ILE A 36 -32.84 -17.37 2.89
N GLY A 37 -33.36 -17.23 1.66
CA GLY A 37 -33.52 -18.35 0.73
C GLY A 37 -32.17 -18.93 0.28
N VAL A 38 -32.08 -20.27 0.26
CA VAL A 38 -30.87 -21.02 -0.12
C VAL A 38 -30.34 -20.61 -1.51
N ASP A 39 -31.23 -20.23 -2.42
CA ASP A 39 -30.86 -19.81 -3.78
C ASP A 39 -30.05 -18.50 -3.82
N HIS A 40 -30.16 -17.65 -2.80
CA HIS A 40 -29.33 -16.44 -2.71
C HIS A 40 -27.86 -16.79 -2.45
N ILE A 41 -27.58 -17.87 -1.69
CA ILE A 41 -26.22 -18.37 -1.44
C ILE A 41 -25.64 -19.03 -2.70
N LYS A 42 -26.46 -19.77 -3.46
CA LYS A 42 -26.05 -20.40 -4.73
C LYS A 42 -25.47 -19.37 -5.73
N ALA A 43 -25.99 -18.14 -5.75
CA ALA A 43 -25.53 -17.08 -6.67
C ALA A 43 -24.07 -16.64 -6.43
N TYR A 44 -23.54 -16.77 -5.20
CA TYR A 44 -22.17 -16.38 -4.85
C TYR A 44 -21.17 -17.54 -4.87
N ARG A 45 -21.64 -18.78 -5.04
CA ARG A 45 -20.84 -20.03 -5.03
C ARG A 45 -19.50 -19.93 -5.77
N PRO A 46 -19.40 -19.47 -7.04
CA PRO A 46 -18.14 -19.52 -7.77
C PRO A 46 -17.05 -18.67 -7.10
N ARG A 47 -17.39 -17.44 -6.71
CA ARG A 47 -16.46 -16.48 -6.09
C ARG A 47 -16.01 -16.92 -4.70
N LEU A 48 -16.88 -17.61 -3.96
CA LEU A 48 -16.53 -18.17 -2.65
C LEU A 48 -15.56 -19.35 -2.79
N LEU A 49 -15.76 -20.22 -3.79
CA LEU A 49 -14.87 -21.36 -4.06
C LEU A 49 -13.50 -20.91 -4.57
N ASP A 50 -13.44 -19.92 -5.47
CA ASP A 50 -12.17 -19.37 -5.94
C ASP A 50 -11.38 -18.70 -4.79
N PHE A 51 -12.04 -17.96 -3.90
CA PHE A 51 -11.41 -17.37 -2.71
C PHE A 51 -10.83 -18.44 -1.77
N ILE A 52 -11.59 -19.51 -1.49
CA ILE A 52 -11.12 -20.63 -0.65
C ILE A 52 -9.93 -21.33 -1.30
N ARG A 53 -9.96 -21.57 -2.62
CA ARG A 53 -8.86 -22.22 -3.36
C ARG A 53 -7.54 -21.45 -3.29
N VAL A 54 -7.57 -20.12 -3.28
CA VAL A 54 -6.36 -19.29 -3.25
C VAL A 54 -5.77 -19.14 -1.83
N HIS A 55 -6.55 -19.36 -0.77
CA HIS A 55 -6.14 -19.15 0.63
C HIS A 55 -6.18 -20.40 1.52
N ALA A 56 -6.36 -21.59 0.95
CA ALA A 56 -6.52 -22.84 1.70
C ALA A 56 -5.32 -23.21 2.60
N SER A 57 -4.09 -22.81 2.23
CA SER A 57 -2.88 -22.98 3.05
C SER A 57 -2.88 -22.16 4.34
N ASP A 58 -3.51 -20.99 4.28
CA ASP A 58 -3.45 -19.99 5.35
C ASP A 58 -4.56 -20.27 6.36
N PHE A 59 -5.70 -20.78 5.89
CA PHE A 59 -6.82 -21.28 6.71
C PHE A 59 -6.39 -22.35 7.72
N THR A 60 -5.59 -23.35 7.33
CA THR A 60 -5.12 -24.39 8.28
C THR A 60 -4.17 -23.82 9.34
N GLY A 61 -3.34 -22.83 8.99
CA GLY A 61 -2.52 -22.10 9.95
C GLY A 61 -3.34 -21.27 10.95
N VAL A 62 -4.35 -20.54 10.47
CA VAL A 62 -5.25 -19.73 11.31
C VAL A 62 -6.06 -20.59 12.27
N VAL A 63 -6.64 -21.71 11.80
CA VAL A 63 -7.43 -22.61 12.65
C VAL A 63 -6.54 -23.30 13.71
N ALA A 64 -5.32 -23.72 13.36
CA ALA A 64 -4.38 -24.28 14.33
C ALA A 64 -3.89 -23.25 15.38
N GLY A 65 -3.89 -21.95 15.04
CA GLY A 65 -3.52 -20.86 15.95
C GLY A 65 -4.63 -20.41 16.91
N MET A 66 -5.89 -20.80 16.70
CA MET A 66 -7.04 -20.36 17.51
C MET A 66 -7.14 -21.09 18.85
N ASN A 67 -6.19 -20.85 19.74
CA ASN A 67 -6.25 -21.25 21.15
C ASN A 67 -7.23 -20.33 21.92
N LEU A 68 -8.53 -20.51 21.64
CA LEU A 68 -9.62 -19.68 22.14
C LEU A 68 -9.92 -20.00 23.61
N ASP A 69 -9.35 -19.18 24.51
CA ASP A 69 -9.56 -19.27 25.96
C ASP A 69 -11.05 -19.14 26.33
N ALA A 70 -11.68 -20.30 26.58
CA ALA A 70 -13.09 -20.43 26.90
C ALA A 70 -13.52 -19.65 28.16
N ALA A 71 -12.58 -19.20 29.00
CA ALA A 71 -12.88 -18.35 30.16
C ALA A 71 -13.41 -16.95 29.78
N ARG A 72 -13.24 -16.50 28.51
CA ARG A 72 -13.65 -15.16 28.04
C ARG A 72 -15.00 -15.08 27.35
N LEU A 73 -15.64 -16.21 27.03
CA LEU A 73 -17.04 -16.22 26.58
C LEU A 73 -17.98 -16.28 27.79
N GLY A 74 -19.07 -15.50 27.75
CA GLY A 74 -19.85 -15.16 28.93
C GLY A 74 -20.59 -16.36 29.54
N ARG A 75 -20.28 -16.69 30.81
CA ARG A 75 -21.01 -17.69 31.60
C ARG A 75 -22.49 -17.32 31.75
N VAL A 76 -23.36 -17.95 30.96
CA VAL A 76 -24.81 -17.96 31.19
C VAL A 76 -25.16 -19.25 31.95
N ALA A 77 -25.43 -19.11 33.25
CA ALA A 77 -25.94 -20.20 34.08
C ALA A 77 -27.42 -19.94 34.38
N GLU A 78 -28.32 -20.68 33.72
CA GLU A 78 -29.73 -20.69 34.10
C GLU A 78 -29.96 -21.56 35.35
N PHE A 79 -30.93 -21.16 36.17
CA PHE A 79 -31.23 -21.77 37.46
C PHE A 79 -32.61 -22.43 37.40
N ASP A 80 -32.66 -23.77 37.40
CA ASP A 80 -33.90 -24.53 37.57
C ASP A 80 -34.23 -24.68 39.07
N PRO A 81 -35.34 -24.11 39.57
CA PRO A 81 -35.75 -24.28 40.97
C PRO A 81 -36.27 -25.69 41.30
N GLY A 82 -36.49 -26.56 40.31
CA GLY A 82 -37.24 -27.80 40.44
C GLY A 82 -36.44 -29.05 40.81
N ARG A 83 -35.17 -29.18 40.40
CA ARG A 83 -34.40 -30.44 40.58
C ARG A 83 -32.91 -30.23 40.89
N GLY A 84 -32.49 -30.67 42.07
CA GLY A 84 -31.09 -30.64 42.49
C GLY A 84 -30.20 -31.66 41.78
N LYS A 85 -29.59 -31.25 40.65
CA LYS A 85 -28.35 -31.83 40.07
C LYS A 85 -27.74 -30.85 39.08
N GLN A 86 -26.45 -30.55 39.20
CA GLN A 86 -25.71 -29.88 38.11
C GLN A 86 -25.60 -30.83 36.93
N VAL A 87 -26.09 -30.42 35.75
CA VAL A 87 -25.76 -31.07 34.48
C VAL A 87 -24.71 -30.21 33.79
N ARG A 88 -23.47 -30.71 33.71
CA ARG A 88 -22.48 -30.16 32.78
C ARG A 88 -22.78 -30.73 31.40
N VAL A 89 -22.94 -29.87 30.40
CA VAL A 89 -22.94 -30.28 28.97
C VAL A 89 -21.89 -29.46 28.25
N ALA A 90 -20.92 -30.14 27.64
CA ALA A 90 -19.87 -29.50 26.84
C ALA A 90 -20.40 -29.23 25.42
N HIS A 91 -21.13 -28.12 25.25
CA HIS A 91 -21.67 -27.71 23.95
C HIS A 91 -20.66 -26.94 23.09
N ASP A 92 -19.77 -26.16 23.70
CA ASP A 92 -18.91 -25.21 22.99
C ASP A 92 -17.78 -25.91 22.21
N ASP A 93 -17.09 -26.86 22.82
CA ASP A 93 -16.01 -27.64 22.18
C ASP A 93 -16.54 -28.40 20.95
N TYR A 94 -17.74 -29.00 21.07
CA TYR A 94 -18.41 -29.72 19.99
C TYR A 94 -18.77 -28.80 18.81
N ALA A 95 -19.12 -27.54 19.06
CA ALA A 95 -19.38 -26.56 18.00
C ALA A 95 -18.10 -26.20 17.24
N ILE A 96 -16.96 -26.08 17.92
CA ILE A 96 -15.66 -25.74 17.31
C ILE A 96 -15.12 -26.91 16.47
N GLU A 97 -15.07 -28.12 17.04
CA GLU A 97 -14.64 -29.33 16.31
C GLU A 97 -15.51 -29.57 15.07
N ARG A 98 -16.84 -29.44 15.20
CA ARG A 98 -17.78 -29.62 14.08
C ARG A 98 -17.61 -28.55 12.98
N VAL A 99 -17.18 -27.34 13.30
CA VAL A 99 -16.85 -26.31 12.29
C VAL A 99 -15.54 -26.64 11.58
N ARG A 100 -14.50 -27.09 12.30
CA ARG A 100 -13.24 -27.56 11.69
C ARG A 100 -13.52 -28.72 10.73
N ASP A 101 -14.19 -29.77 11.20
CA ASP A 101 -14.47 -30.98 10.43
C ASP A 101 -15.32 -30.68 9.17
N LEU A 102 -16.27 -29.72 9.24
CA LEU A 102 -17.04 -29.28 8.07
C LEU A 102 -16.19 -28.50 7.05
N LEU A 103 -15.28 -27.64 7.51
CA LEU A 103 -14.36 -26.90 6.64
C LEU A 103 -13.33 -27.84 5.98
N GLU A 104 -12.73 -28.74 6.74
CA GLU A 104 -11.78 -29.74 6.21
C GLU A 104 -12.44 -30.67 5.19
N ASN A 105 -13.65 -31.20 5.46
CA ASN A 105 -14.36 -32.02 4.48
C ASN A 105 -14.81 -31.22 3.25
N ALA A 106 -15.13 -29.93 3.38
CA ALA A 106 -15.47 -29.08 2.24
C ALA A 106 -14.26 -28.81 1.33
N VAL A 107 -13.08 -28.58 1.91
CA VAL A 107 -11.80 -28.40 1.18
C VAL A 107 -11.36 -29.71 0.49
N VAL A 108 -11.54 -30.87 1.15
CA VAL A 108 -11.02 -32.16 0.66
C VAL A 108 -11.90 -32.82 -0.42
N ARG A 109 -13.21 -32.53 -0.48
CA ARG A 109 -14.17 -33.36 -1.25
C ARG A 109 -14.80 -32.75 -2.51
N GLU A 110 -14.57 -31.48 -2.84
CA GLU A 110 -15.10 -30.75 -4.02
C GLU A 110 -16.53 -31.16 -4.49
N SER A 111 -17.50 -31.31 -3.56
CA SER A 111 -18.80 -31.90 -3.88
C SER A 111 -20.01 -31.24 -3.20
N ASP A 112 -21.13 -31.25 -3.92
CA ASP A 112 -22.35 -30.49 -3.58
C ASP A 112 -23.01 -30.88 -2.25
N ALA A 113 -22.80 -32.13 -1.79
CA ALA A 113 -23.39 -32.63 -0.55
C ALA A 113 -22.90 -31.85 0.68
N ALA A 114 -21.59 -31.61 0.80
CA ALA A 114 -21.00 -30.93 1.96
C ALA A 114 -21.53 -29.49 2.12
N LEU A 115 -21.83 -28.80 1.01
CA LEU A 115 -22.44 -27.47 1.02
C LEU A 115 -23.92 -27.51 1.44
N GLY A 116 -24.62 -28.63 1.21
CA GLY A 116 -25.96 -28.87 1.72
C GLY A 116 -25.99 -29.02 3.25
N ASP A 117 -25.06 -29.81 3.80
CA ASP A 117 -24.94 -30.02 5.25
C ASP A 117 -24.56 -28.74 5.99
N ILE A 118 -23.65 -27.93 5.44
CA ILE A 118 -23.34 -26.58 5.94
C ILE A 118 -24.60 -25.69 5.95
N GLY A 119 -25.38 -25.70 4.86
CA GLY A 119 -26.65 -24.96 4.78
C GLY A 119 -27.71 -25.41 5.78
N HIS A 120 -27.68 -26.67 6.21
CA HIS A 120 -28.55 -27.19 7.27
C HIS A 120 -28.06 -26.78 8.68
N ALA A 121 -26.75 -26.88 8.94
CA ALA A 121 -26.14 -26.50 10.22
C ALA A 121 -26.26 -24.98 10.51
N ILE A 122 -26.18 -24.13 9.48
CA ILE A 122 -26.44 -22.69 9.58
C ILE A 122 -27.86 -22.39 10.07
N ASN A 123 -28.84 -23.24 9.78
CA ASN A 123 -30.24 -23.05 10.21
C ASN A 123 -30.52 -23.61 11.63
N SER A 124 -29.63 -24.41 12.22
CA SER A 124 -29.82 -24.99 13.56
C SER A 124 -29.17 -24.20 14.68
N ASP A 125 -27.94 -23.70 14.47
CA ASP A 125 -27.08 -23.23 15.56
C ASP A 125 -26.74 -21.73 15.48
N SER A 126 -27.34 -20.94 16.39
CA SER A 126 -27.12 -19.48 16.45
C SER A 126 -25.68 -19.08 16.82
N MET A 127 -24.88 -20.00 17.37
CA MET A 127 -23.47 -19.82 17.62
C MET A 127 -22.63 -19.97 16.34
N LEU A 128 -22.98 -20.92 15.46
CA LEU A 128 -22.35 -21.07 14.14
C LEU A 128 -22.52 -19.82 13.29
N ILE A 129 -23.73 -19.26 13.25
CA ILE A 129 -24.03 -18.00 12.54
C ILE A 129 -23.12 -16.86 13.04
N ARG A 130 -22.86 -16.80 14.35
CA ARG A 130 -21.98 -15.78 14.95
C ARG A 130 -20.51 -16.02 14.64
N LEU A 131 -20.00 -17.26 14.72
CA LEU A 131 -18.63 -17.59 14.33
C LEU A 131 -18.38 -17.33 12.84
N LEU A 132 -19.25 -17.81 11.96
CA LEU A 132 -19.16 -17.57 10.51
C LEU A 132 -19.31 -16.08 10.18
N GLY A 133 -20.19 -15.36 10.86
CA GLY A 133 -20.32 -13.91 10.73
C GLY A 133 -19.04 -13.15 11.12
N VAL A 134 -18.38 -13.56 12.22
CA VAL A 134 -17.08 -13.01 12.64
C VAL A 134 -15.96 -13.40 11.67
N LEU A 135 -15.94 -14.64 11.18
CA LEU A 135 -14.92 -15.11 10.23
C LEU A 135 -15.03 -14.38 8.89
N VAL A 136 -16.25 -14.25 8.35
CA VAL A 136 -16.53 -13.46 7.13
C VAL A 136 -16.24 -11.98 7.36
N ALA A 137 -16.50 -11.43 8.54
CA ALA A 137 -16.12 -10.05 8.87
C ALA A 137 -14.59 -9.87 8.96
N ALA A 138 -13.85 -10.84 9.50
CA ALA A 138 -12.39 -10.81 9.54
C ALA A 138 -11.78 -10.92 8.13
N LEU A 139 -12.25 -11.88 7.32
CA LEU A 139 -11.84 -12.05 5.92
C LEU A 139 -12.24 -10.85 5.06
N ALA A 140 -13.36 -10.19 5.35
CA ALA A 140 -13.74 -8.92 4.71
C ALA A 140 -12.87 -7.74 5.22
N CYS A 141 -12.34 -7.80 6.43
CA CYS A 141 -11.40 -6.81 6.96
C CYS A 141 -10.02 -6.95 6.30
N GLU A 142 -9.55 -8.18 6.07
CA GLU A 142 -8.33 -8.46 5.30
C GLU A 142 -8.53 -8.21 3.79
N ALA A 143 -9.71 -8.48 3.23
CA ALA A 143 -10.07 -8.05 1.87
C ALA A 143 -10.27 -6.52 1.74
N ASN A 144 -10.28 -5.78 2.85
CA ASN A 144 -10.06 -4.32 2.88
C ASN A 144 -8.56 -3.97 2.99
N LEU A 145 -7.67 -4.88 2.58
CA LEU A 145 -6.38 -4.55 1.99
C LEU A 145 -6.60 -3.57 0.84
N VAL A 146 -6.54 -2.28 1.16
CA VAL A 146 -6.39 -1.20 0.18
C VAL A 146 -4.97 -1.28 -0.38
N ALA A 147 -4.76 -2.26 -1.26
CA ALA A 147 -3.71 -2.19 -2.25
C ALA A 147 -3.97 -0.96 -3.12
N GLN A 148 -2.91 -0.24 -3.50
CA GLN A 148 -3.02 0.92 -4.36
C GLN A 148 -3.88 0.59 -5.60
N GLN A 149 -5.03 1.27 -5.74
CA GLN A 149 -5.79 1.22 -6.99
C GLN A 149 -4.91 1.82 -8.08
N ARG A 150 -4.59 1.02 -9.11
CA ARG A 150 -3.87 1.52 -10.29
C ARG A 150 -4.65 2.70 -10.86
N PRO A 151 -4.00 3.85 -11.16
CA PRO A 151 -4.64 4.95 -11.85
C PRO A 151 -5.29 4.51 -13.16
N GLU A 152 -6.29 5.26 -13.59
CA GLU A 152 -6.94 5.03 -14.88
C GLU A 152 -5.94 5.30 -16.02
N LEU A 153 -6.02 4.50 -17.10
CA LEU A 153 -5.28 4.79 -18.34
C LEU A 153 -5.80 6.12 -18.92
N ASN A 154 -4.88 6.96 -19.38
CA ASN A 154 -5.13 8.33 -19.82
C ASN A 154 -5.88 9.16 -18.77
N ASP A 155 -5.29 9.29 -17.57
CA ASP A 155 -5.77 10.11 -16.45
C ASP A 155 -5.86 11.63 -16.74
N GLY A 156 -5.35 12.06 -17.91
CA GLY A 156 -5.34 13.44 -18.38
C GLY A 156 -4.09 14.23 -17.99
N ASP A 157 -3.20 13.67 -17.17
CA ASP A 157 -1.91 14.30 -16.86
C ASP A 157 -0.96 14.16 -18.07
N ALA A 158 -0.34 15.26 -18.48
CA ALA A 158 0.36 15.39 -19.76
C ALA A 158 1.72 14.65 -19.84
N HIS A 159 1.91 13.54 -19.12
CA HIS A 159 3.10 12.68 -19.19
C HIS A 159 2.88 11.42 -20.01
N GLY A 160 1.62 11.16 -20.41
CA GLY A 160 1.20 9.89 -20.98
C GLY A 160 1.02 8.81 -19.92
N ASP A 161 0.61 7.63 -20.37
CA ASP A 161 0.39 6.47 -19.50
C ASP A 161 1.69 6.04 -18.80
N ALA A 162 1.60 5.83 -17.49
CA ALA A 162 2.72 5.33 -16.72
C ALA A 162 3.08 3.89 -17.13
N PRO A 163 4.37 3.53 -17.20
CA PRO A 163 4.83 2.26 -17.76
C PRO A 163 4.37 1.03 -16.97
N TYR A 164 4.01 1.19 -15.69
CA TYR A 164 3.44 0.12 -14.86
C TYR A 164 1.95 -0.17 -15.13
N LEU A 165 1.28 0.68 -15.91
CA LEU A 165 -0.09 0.45 -16.40
C LEU A 165 -0.12 -0.35 -17.71
N VAL A 166 0.91 -0.19 -18.55
CA VAL A 166 0.98 -0.73 -19.92
C VAL A 166 2.05 -1.80 -20.16
N GLU A 167 2.92 -2.06 -19.18
CA GLU A 167 3.92 -3.13 -19.22
C GLU A 167 3.91 -4.01 -17.96
N ASP A 168 4.37 -5.26 -18.11
CA ASP A 168 4.52 -6.21 -17.01
C ASP A 168 5.81 -6.05 -16.19
N GLY A 169 5.87 -6.78 -15.07
CA GLY A 169 7.04 -6.91 -14.20
C GLY A 169 7.19 -5.81 -13.15
N TRP A 170 6.34 -4.78 -13.16
CA TRP A 170 6.37 -3.68 -12.18
C TRP A 170 5.76 -4.06 -10.84
N THR A 171 6.46 -3.69 -9.76
CA THR A 171 6.05 -3.86 -8.36
C THR A 171 5.85 -2.49 -7.72
N ALA A 172 4.79 -2.32 -6.93
CA ALA A 172 4.58 -1.10 -6.15
C ALA A 172 5.61 -1.03 -5.01
N LEU A 173 6.42 0.03 -4.98
CA LEU A 173 7.36 0.31 -3.88
C LEU A 173 6.68 1.07 -2.73
N PHE A 174 5.62 1.80 -3.06
CA PHE A 174 4.72 2.41 -2.08
C PHE A 174 3.34 1.76 -2.21
N ASN A 175 2.82 1.23 -1.10
CA ASN A 175 1.70 0.29 -1.12
C ASN A 175 0.30 0.93 -1.25
N GLY A 176 0.20 2.26 -1.13
CA GLY A 176 -1.06 3.02 -1.23
C GLY A 176 -1.93 3.02 0.02
N ARG A 177 -1.40 2.62 1.18
CA ARG A 177 -2.08 2.66 2.49
C ARG A 177 -1.20 3.25 3.60
N ASP A 178 0.06 2.84 3.71
CA ASP A 178 0.97 3.20 4.80
C ASP A 178 2.42 3.26 4.32
N LEU A 179 3.35 3.65 5.21
CA LEU A 179 4.78 3.73 4.91
C LEU A 179 5.53 2.41 5.20
N ALA A 180 4.88 1.25 5.27
CA ALA A 180 5.59 -0.02 5.42
C ALA A 180 6.50 -0.29 4.21
N GLY A 181 7.73 -0.73 4.46
CA GLY A 181 8.81 -0.76 3.48
C GLY A 181 9.67 0.51 3.46
N TRP A 182 9.38 1.50 4.32
CA TRP A 182 10.09 2.77 4.43
C TRP A 182 10.31 3.21 5.88
N HIS A 183 11.43 3.87 6.16
CA HIS A 183 11.76 4.46 7.45
C HIS A 183 12.39 5.87 7.32
N GLY A 184 12.42 6.62 8.42
CA GLY A 184 13.13 7.91 8.48
C GLY A 184 14.63 7.72 8.70
N LEU A 185 15.47 8.46 7.98
CA LEU A 185 16.93 8.34 8.06
C LEU A 185 17.43 8.69 9.48
N GLY A 186 17.80 7.65 10.23
CA GLY A 186 18.45 7.73 11.55
C GLY A 186 17.58 8.19 12.73
N GLN A 187 16.37 8.69 12.49
CA GLN A 187 15.50 9.27 13.53
C GLN A 187 14.01 9.31 13.08
N PRO A 188 13.06 9.57 14.00
CA PRO A 188 11.65 9.74 13.67
C PRO A 188 11.40 10.83 12.63
N ASN A 189 10.33 10.68 11.85
CA ASN A 189 10.01 11.55 10.72
C ASN A 189 8.54 12.02 10.75
N GLU A 190 8.23 13.07 9.98
CA GLU A 190 6.87 13.63 9.81
C GLU A 190 6.22 13.20 8.48
N TRP A 191 6.78 12.22 7.74
CA TRP A 191 6.13 11.73 6.52
C TRP A 191 4.83 11.01 6.91
N PHE A 192 3.78 11.22 6.12
CA PHE A 192 2.51 10.56 6.33
C PHE A 192 1.82 10.24 5.00
N THR A 193 1.01 9.17 5.00
CA THR A 193 0.13 8.86 3.87
C THR A 193 -1.10 9.76 3.88
N ALA A 194 -1.51 10.18 2.70
CA ALA A 194 -2.57 11.15 2.49
C ALA A 194 -3.53 10.69 1.38
N ARG A 195 -4.81 11.00 1.58
CA ARG A 195 -5.89 10.71 0.62
C ARG A 195 -6.06 11.78 -0.45
N ALA A 196 -5.55 12.98 -0.18
CA ALA A 196 -5.51 14.10 -1.10
C ALA A 196 -4.38 15.06 -0.69
N ILE A 197 -3.77 15.70 -1.69
CA ILE A 197 -2.77 16.76 -1.54
C ILE A 197 -3.32 18.02 -2.21
N PHE A 198 -3.11 19.18 -1.58
CA PHE A 198 -3.59 20.47 -2.02
C PHE A 198 -2.46 21.48 -2.06
N TRP A 199 -2.49 22.34 -3.08
CA TRP A 199 -1.61 23.50 -3.23
C TRP A 199 -2.46 24.74 -3.51
N ASP A 200 -2.25 25.82 -2.77
CA ASP A 200 -2.95 27.10 -2.98
C ASP A 200 -1.98 28.12 -3.59
N ARG A 201 -2.24 28.50 -4.85
CA ARG A 201 -1.41 29.44 -5.61
C ARG A 201 -1.32 30.85 -5.00
N LEU A 202 -2.32 31.28 -4.23
CA LEU A 202 -2.50 32.65 -3.78
C LEU A 202 -2.20 32.82 -2.28
N LEU A 203 -2.75 31.91 -1.46
CA LEU A 203 -2.69 32.00 0.01
C LEU A 203 -1.64 31.06 0.63
N GLY A 204 -1.18 30.05 -0.09
CA GLY A 204 -0.19 29.08 0.38
C GLY A 204 0.86 28.65 -0.64
N PRO A 205 1.40 29.54 -1.51
CA PRO A 205 2.20 29.12 -2.67
C PRO A 205 3.46 28.31 -2.31
N THR A 206 4.01 28.51 -1.11
CA THR A 206 5.21 27.83 -0.60
C THR A 206 4.89 26.68 0.37
N ARG A 207 3.69 26.09 0.30
CA ARG A 207 3.24 24.97 1.15
C ARG A 207 2.43 23.94 0.36
N LEU A 208 2.53 22.67 0.76
CA LEU A 208 1.55 21.64 0.44
C LEU A 208 0.73 21.32 1.70
N ALA A 209 -0.55 21.05 1.53
CA ALA A 209 -1.42 20.53 2.60
C ALA A 209 -1.91 19.12 2.21
N GLY A 210 -2.11 18.23 3.18
CA GLY A 210 -2.57 16.87 2.95
C GLY A 210 -3.66 16.44 3.92
N ILE A 211 -4.68 15.72 3.43
CA ILE A 211 -5.64 15.03 4.30
C ILE A 211 -5.05 13.66 4.62
N GLY A 212 -4.51 13.52 5.83
CA GLY A 212 -3.84 12.30 6.28
C GLY A 212 -4.76 11.09 6.45
N GLY A 213 -4.15 9.91 6.44
CA GLY A 213 -4.82 8.61 6.53
C GLY A 213 -4.58 7.76 5.27
N PRO A 214 -5.01 6.48 5.28
CA PRO A 214 -4.61 5.52 4.26
C PRO A 214 -4.91 5.98 2.82
N GLY A 215 -3.87 6.06 1.99
CA GLY A 215 -3.96 6.63 0.65
C GLY A 215 -2.70 6.46 -0.20
N ASP A 216 -2.87 6.74 -1.49
CA ASP A 216 -1.94 6.58 -2.61
C ASP A 216 -0.90 7.71 -2.75
N ARG A 217 -0.87 8.65 -1.80
CA ARG A 217 0.07 9.79 -1.76
C ARG A 217 0.82 9.81 -0.44
N MET A 218 2.08 10.24 -0.44
CA MET A 218 2.88 10.57 0.74
C MET A 218 3.27 12.05 0.73
N LEU A 219 3.39 12.70 1.89
CA LEU A 219 3.82 14.11 2.04
C LEU A 219 4.86 14.23 3.17
N ASN A 220 5.89 15.05 2.98
CA ASN A 220 7.00 15.29 3.93
C ASN A 220 6.63 16.18 5.14
N GLY A 221 5.47 15.92 5.75
CA GLY A 221 4.97 16.60 6.93
C GLY A 221 4.28 17.95 6.65
N PRO A 222 3.50 18.47 7.63
CA PRO A 222 2.71 19.70 7.47
C PRO A 222 3.56 20.97 7.33
N ARG A 223 4.86 20.89 7.63
CA ARG A 223 5.84 21.98 7.45
C ARG A 223 6.63 21.87 6.14
N GLY A 224 6.48 20.76 5.41
CA GLY A 224 7.29 20.45 4.23
C GLY A 224 8.79 20.37 4.52
N ARG A 225 9.16 19.93 5.72
CA ARG A 225 10.54 19.76 6.19
C ARG A 225 10.58 18.70 7.26
N THR A 226 11.13 17.53 6.92
CA THR A 226 11.42 16.44 7.85
C THR A 226 12.59 15.61 7.33
N VAL A 227 13.01 14.57 8.05
CA VAL A 227 14.17 13.77 7.64
C VAL A 227 13.87 12.93 6.40
N ASN A 228 14.92 12.58 5.66
CA ASN A 228 14.79 11.83 4.41
C ASN A 228 14.13 10.47 4.65
N LEU A 229 13.26 10.06 3.72
CA LEU A 229 12.58 8.76 3.76
C LEU A 229 13.41 7.74 2.97
N VAL A 230 13.67 6.57 3.55
CA VAL A 230 14.57 5.55 3.00
C VAL A 230 13.85 4.21 2.92
N THR A 231 14.06 3.45 1.85
CA THR A 231 13.47 2.10 1.71
C THR A 231 14.16 1.07 2.62
N ASP A 232 13.38 0.15 3.18
CA ASP A 232 13.89 -1.04 3.87
C ASP A 232 14.57 -2.00 2.88
N GLN A 233 14.00 -2.12 1.68
CA GLN A 233 14.56 -2.91 0.58
C GLN A 233 15.78 -2.22 -0.06
N LYS A 234 16.74 -3.03 -0.50
CA LYS A 234 17.87 -2.61 -1.34
C LYS A 234 17.69 -3.08 -2.78
N PHE A 235 18.23 -2.31 -3.73
CA PHE A 235 18.09 -2.52 -5.17
C PHE A 235 19.45 -2.58 -5.85
N GLY A 236 19.58 -3.39 -6.90
CA GLY A 236 20.75 -3.43 -7.77
C GLY A 236 20.57 -2.47 -8.94
N ASP A 237 20.65 -3.00 -10.16
CA ASP A 237 20.14 -2.32 -11.35
C ASP A 237 18.61 -2.23 -11.29
N ILE A 238 18.06 -1.05 -11.58
CA ILE A 238 16.65 -0.75 -11.37
C ILE A 238 16.10 0.11 -12.50
N GLU A 239 14.88 -0.22 -12.90
CA GLU A 239 13.99 0.68 -13.62
C GLU A 239 12.92 1.15 -12.64
N ILE A 240 12.82 2.46 -12.40
CA ILE A 240 11.86 3.06 -11.45
C ILE A 240 11.02 4.13 -12.15
N TYR A 241 9.73 4.10 -11.85
CA TYR A 241 8.78 5.16 -12.17
C TYR A 241 8.24 5.73 -10.87
N LEU A 242 8.12 7.05 -10.79
CA LEU A 242 7.48 7.74 -9.67
C LEU A 242 6.88 9.06 -10.12
N GLU A 243 5.95 9.56 -9.31
CA GLU A 243 5.40 10.90 -9.49
C GLU A 243 5.57 11.74 -8.24
N PHE A 244 5.77 13.04 -8.44
CA PHE A 244 6.01 14.02 -7.39
C PHE A 244 5.25 15.33 -7.64
N MET A 245 4.90 16.02 -6.57
CA MET A 245 4.35 17.37 -6.56
C MET A 245 5.17 18.20 -5.57
N LEU A 246 5.45 19.46 -5.90
CA LEU A 246 6.22 20.38 -5.07
C LEU A 246 5.53 21.75 -4.97
N ALA A 247 5.75 22.46 -3.86
CA ALA A 247 5.32 23.85 -3.71
C ALA A 247 6.36 24.84 -4.27
N ARG A 248 5.99 26.12 -4.45
CA ARG A 248 6.89 27.14 -5.03
C ARG A 248 8.19 27.26 -4.22
N GLY A 249 9.32 27.26 -4.92
CA GLY A 249 10.66 27.36 -4.33
C GLY A 249 11.09 26.16 -3.49
N SER A 250 10.44 25.00 -3.64
CA SER A 250 10.82 23.78 -2.91
C SER A 250 11.98 23.05 -3.58
N ASN A 251 12.75 22.32 -2.76
CA ASN A 251 13.83 21.44 -3.20
C ASN A 251 13.67 20.06 -2.52
N SER A 252 13.96 19.01 -3.26
CA SER A 252 13.96 17.60 -2.86
C SER A 252 14.83 16.82 -3.87
N GLY A 253 14.88 15.51 -3.78
CA GLY A 253 15.67 14.68 -4.71
C GLY A 253 15.37 13.20 -4.53
N VAL A 254 15.54 12.44 -5.61
CA VAL A 254 15.41 10.98 -5.64
C VAL A 254 16.80 10.38 -5.71
N TYR A 255 17.26 9.80 -4.61
CA TYR A 255 18.60 9.25 -4.47
C TYR A 255 18.56 7.75 -4.77
N LEU A 256 19.01 7.40 -5.98
CA LEU A 256 19.26 6.02 -6.35
C LEU A 256 20.43 5.50 -5.50
N HIS A 257 20.30 4.28 -4.97
CA HIS A 257 21.23 3.70 -3.98
C HIS A 257 21.41 4.54 -2.69
N GLY A 258 20.56 5.56 -2.46
CA GLY A 258 20.77 6.54 -1.38
C GLY A 258 21.96 7.48 -1.61
N LEU A 259 22.62 7.37 -2.78
CA LEU A 259 23.92 7.97 -3.07
C LEU A 259 23.93 8.88 -4.30
N TYR A 260 23.02 8.69 -5.26
CA TYR A 260 23.05 9.42 -6.54
C TYR A 260 21.71 10.11 -6.81
N GLU A 261 21.68 11.43 -6.67
CA GLU A 261 20.48 12.26 -6.78
C GLU A 261 20.05 12.56 -8.22
N VAL A 262 18.80 12.22 -8.54
CA VAL A 262 18.01 12.92 -9.56
C VAL A 262 17.28 14.07 -8.86
N GLN A 263 17.65 15.29 -9.21
CA GLN A 263 17.31 16.53 -8.51
C GLN A 263 15.85 16.96 -8.72
N ILE A 264 15.12 17.31 -7.65
CA ILE A 264 13.75 17.84 -7.70
C ILE A 264 13.75 19.30 -7.22
N PHE A 265 13.51 20.23 -8.13
CA PHE A 265 13.50 21.67 -7.83
C PHE A 265 12.32 22.40 -8.49
N ASP A 266 11.92 23.55 -7.94
CA ASP A 266 11.04 24.50 -8.63
C ASP A 266 11.79 25.29 -9.72
N SER A 267 12.20 24.59 -10.78
CA SER A 267 12.75 25.21 -11.99
C SER A 267 11.65 25.80 -12.90
N TYR A 268 10.38 25.84 -12.50
CA TYR A 268 9.28 26.22 -13.40
C TYR A 268 9.36 27.67 -13.85
N GLY A 269 9.43 27.88 -15.18
CA GLY A 269 9.48 29.21 -15.78
C GLY A 269 10.81 29.93 -15.56
N SER A 270 11.86 29.25 -15.07
CA SER A 270 13.22 29.79 -15.05
C SER A 270 13.70 30.11 -16.46
N THR A 271 14.28 31.30 -16.63
CA THR A 271 14.93 31.76 -17.88
C THR A 271 16.44 31.59 -17.86
N GLU A 272 17.01 31.14 -16.73
CA GLU A 272 18.45 30.98 -16.55
C GLU A 272 19.00 29.74 -17.28
N PRO A 273 20.31 29.70 -17.59
CA PRO A 273 20.96 28.50 -18.12
C PRO A 273 20.77 27.31 -17.17
N VAL A 274 20.23 26.21 -17.70
CA VAL A 274 19.87 25.02 -16.91
C VAL A 274 21.13 24.32 -16.37
N THR A 275 21.12 23.97 -15.08
CA THR A 275 22.27 23.44 -14.33
C THR A 275 22.04 22.01 -13.81
N SER A 276 23.04 21.38 -13.20
CA SER A 276 22.85 20.13 -12.44
C SER A 276 22.02 20.31 -11.16
N SER A 277 21.73 21.55 -10.75
CA SER A 277 20.84 21.89 -9.62
C SER A 277 19.37 22.07 -10.04
N ASP A 278 19.06 21.99 -11.34
CA ASP A 278 17.70 22.11 -11.87
C ASP A 278 16.97 20.76 -11.90
N CYS A 279 15.63 20.84 -11.96
CA CYS A 279 14.76 19.68 -11.90
C CYS A 279 15.02 18.67 -13.05
N GLY A 280 15.34 17.42 -12.69
CA GLY A 280 15.79 16.37 -13.62
C GLY A 280 17.32 16.33 -13.84
N GLY A 281 18.09 17.20 -13.20
CA GLY A 281 19.55 17.12 -13.14
C GLY A 281 20.05 15.88 -12.42
N ILE A 282 21.22 15.39 -12.81
CA ILE A 282 22.02 14.51 -11.95
C ILE A 282 22.90 15.44 -11.12
N TYR A 283 22.69 15.49 -9.80
CA TYR A 283 23.31 16.53 -8.98
C TYR A 283 24.83 16.39 -8.90
N HIS A 284 25.52 17.47 -8.51
CA HIS A 284 26.98 17.48 -8.40
C HIS A 284 27.49 16.82 -7.12
N ARG A 285 28.73 16.34 -7.14
CA ARG A 285 29.46 15.92 -5.93
C ARG A 285 30.01 17.16 -5.23
N TRP A 286 30.24 17.10 -3.92
CA TRP A 286 30.87 18.20 -3.16
C TRP A 286 32.27 17.79 -2.72
N ILE A 287 33.30 18.40 -3.30
CA ILE A 287 34.72 18.07 -3.08
C ILE A 287 35.46 19.40 -2.93
N ASP A 288 36.41 19.50 -1.98
CA ASP A 288 37.23 20.69 -1.73
C ASP A 288 36.44 22.02 -1.74
N ASN A 289 35.31 22.01 -1.03
CA ASN A 289 34.35 23.13 -0.91
C ASN A 289 33.75 23.67 -2.23
N HIS A 290 33.73 22.89 -3.30
CA HIS A 290 33.04 23.24 -4.55
C HIS A 290 32.27 22.06 -5.17
N GLY A 291 31.41 22.39 -6.14
CA GLY A 291 30.66 21.39 -6.90
C GLY A 291 31.53 20.78 -8.00
N VAL A 292 31.59 19.44 -8.05
CA VAL A 292 32.37 18.68 -9.03
C VAL A 292 31.47 17.70 -9.77
N GLY A 293 31.47 17.80 -11.11
CA GLY A 293 30.64 16.97 -11.99
C GLY A 293 29.15 17.25 -11.85
N GLY A 294 28.34 16.19 -11.91
CA GLY A 294 26.90 16.29 -12.15
C GLY A 294 26.59 16.53 -13.64
N SER A 295 25.31 16.48 -14.00
CA SER A 295 24.84 16.66 -15.37
C SER A 295 23.55 17.47 -15.42
N ALA A 296 23.59 18.61 -16.11
CA ALA A 296 22.40 19.43 -16.34
C ALA A 296 21.40 18.68 -17.24
N PRO A 297 20.08 18.71 -16.94
CA PRO A 297 19.09 18.10 -17.81
C PRO A 297 19.07 18.83 -19.15
N SER A 298 19.06 18.09 -20.26
CA SER A 298 19.15 18.64 -21.63
C SER A 298 18.03 19.60 -22.04
N ARG A 299 16.99 19.73 -21.20
CA ARG A 299 15.96 20.77 -21.24
C ARG A 299 15.28 20.84 -19.87
N ASN A 300 14.79 22.02 -19.51
CA ASN A 300 13.83 22.15 -18.41
C ASN A 300 12.47 21.59 -18.89
N ALA A 301 11.98 20.52 -18.24
CA ALA A 301 10.69 19.90 -18.52
C ALA A 301 9.68 20.09 -17.37
N SER A 302 9.94 21.04 -16.47
CA SER A 302 9.14 21.25 -15.25
C SER A 302 7.74 21.78 -15.55
N ARG A 303 6.75 21.19 -14.86
CA ARG A 303 5.40 21.72 -14.68
C ARG A 303 5.34 22.71 -13.52
N ARG A 304 4.18 23.31 -13.29
CA ARG A 304 4.01 24.34 -12.25
C ARG A 304 4.09 23.70 -10.86
N PRO A 305 4.49 24.47 -9.83
CA PRO A 305 4.19 24.11 -8.45
C PRO A 305 2.70 23.77 -8.28
N GLY A 306 2.41 22.72 -7.51
CA GLY A 306 1.06 22.19 -7.34
C GLY A 306 0.51 21.32 -8.49
N GLU A 307 1.26 21.11 -9.57
CA GLU A 307 0.94 20.09 -10.60
C GLU A 307 1.75 18.80 -10.31
N TRP A 308 1.19 17.63 -10.62
CA TRP A 308 1.92 16.37 -10.55
C TRP A 308 2.93 16.28 -11.72
N GLN A 309 4.09 15.70 -11.44
CA GLN A 309 5.20 15.50 -12.37
C GLN A 309 5.69 14.06 -12.29
N SER A 310 6.22 13.51 -13.38
CA SER A 310 6.71 12.12 -13.42
C SER A 310 8.19 11.99 -13.75
N TYR A 311 8.85 11.04 -13.11
CA TYR A 311 10.14 10.50 -13.51
C TYR A 311 10.02 9.03 -13.92
N HIS A 312 10.71 8.67 -14.99
CA HIS A 312 11.00 7.29 -15.39
C HIS A 312 12.52 7.18 -15.59
N ILE A 313 13.17 6.38 -14.74
CA ILE A 313 14.62 6.33 -14.57
C ILE A 313 15.11 4.91 -14.81
N TRP A 314 16.12 4.77 -15.66
CA TRP A 314 16.89 3.55 -15.88
C TRP A 314 18.27 3.73 -15.26
N PHE A 315 18.52 3.05 -14.14
CA PHE A 315 19.73 3.17 -13.35
C PHE A 315 20.47 1.84 -13.25
N ARG A 316 21.78 1.88 -13.52
CA ARG A 316 22.71 0.77 -13.34
C ARG A 316 23.57 1.01 -12.09
N ALA A 317 23.56 0.05 -11.19
CA ALA A 317 24.40 0.02 -9.99
C ALA A 317 25.90 0.00 -10.33
N PRO A 318 26.76 0.53 -9.45
CA PRO A 318 28.20 0.36 -9.57
C PRO A 318 28.57 -1.13 -9.54
N ARG A 319 29.67 -1.49 -10.21
CA ARG A 319 30.19 -2.86 -10.28
C ARG A 319 31.41 -3.02 -9.41
N PHE A 320 31.60 -4.23 -8.89
CA PHE A 320 32.71 -4.60 -8.02
C PHE A 320 33.29 -5.94 -8.46
N ASP A 321 34.60 -6.15 -8.27
CA ASP A 321 35.21 -7.46 -8.41
C ASP A 321 35.05 -8.32 -7.14
N ALA A 322 35.53 -9.56 -7.19
CA ALA A 322 35.46 -10.50 -6.07
C ALA A 322 36.29 -10.10 -4.82
N SER A 323 37.11 -9.04 -4.91
CA SER A 323 37.80 -8.44 -3.75
C SER A 323 37.02 -7.28 -3.12
N GLY A 324 35.88 -6.89 -3.69
CA GLY A 324 35.09 -5.74 -3.26
C GLY A 324 35.59 -4.39 -3.79
N LYS A 325 36.53 -4.38 -4.75
CA LYS A 325 37.02 -3.16 -5.39
C LYS A 325 36.05 -2.74 -6.50
N LYS A 326 35.69 -1.44 -6.56
CA LYS A 326 34.85 -0.88 -7.64
C LYS A 326 35.54 -1.02 -9.00
N THR A 327 34.83 -1.60 -9.97
CA THR A 327 35.28 -1.85 -11.35
C THR A 327 34.53 -1.01 -12.38
N GLU A 328 33.27 -0.65 -12.11
CA GLU A 328 32.52 0.34 -12.89
C GLU A 328 31.74 1.28 -11.98
N ASN A 329 31.57 2.52 -12.41
CA ASN A 329 30.71 3.50 -11.77
C ASN A 329 29.21 3.20 -11.99
N ALA A 330 28.40 3.81 -11.13
CA ALA A 330 26.96 3.92 -11.33
C ALA A 330 26.65 4.69 -12.62
N LYS A 331 25.49 4.41 -13.24
CA LYS A 331 25.11 5.04 -14.50
C LYS A 331 23.60 5.27 -14.60
N PHE A 332 23.21 6.53 -14.77
CA PHE A 332 21.88 6.90 -15.26
C PHE A 332 21.86 6.72 -16.77
N ILE A 333 21.45 5.52 -17.22
CA ILE A 333 21.34 5.19 -18.65
C ILE A 333 20.31 6.12 -19.31
N ARG A 334 19.21 6.41 -18.61
CA ARG A 334 18.20 7.37 -19.07
C ARG A 334 17.41 7.94 -17.90
N VAL A 335 17.07 9.22 -17.98
CA VAL A 335 15.98 9.84 -17.20
C VAL A 335 15.01 10.49 -18.17
N VAL A 336 13.74 10.13 -18.04
CA VAL A 336 12.60 10.79 -18.68
C VAL A 336 11.86 11.57 -17.60
N PHE A 337 11.57 12.83 -17.86
CA PHE A 337 10.89 13.78 -16.98
C PHE A 337 9.67 14.33 -17.73
N ASN A 338 8.47 14.12 -17.21
CA ASN A 338 7.20 14.52 -17.84
C ASN A 338 7.10 14.07 -19.31
N GLY A 339 7.48 12.81 -19.61
CA GLY A 339 7.50 12.23 -20.96
C GLY A 339 8.70 12.63 -21.83
N LEU A 340 9.50 13.63 -21.44
CA LEU A 340 10.66 14.10 -22.21
C LEU A 340 11.97 13.48 -21.69
N SER A 341 12.80 12.92 -22.58
CA SER A 341 14.13 12.43 -22.18
C SER A 341 15.04 13.61 -21.85
N VAL A 342 15.44 13.72 -20.57
CA VAL A 342 16.29 14.82 -20.06
C VAL A 342 17.74 14.40 -19.87
N GLN A 343 17.99 13.16 -19.42
CA GLN A 343 19.34 12.58 -19.25
C GLN A 343 19.52 11.32 -20.13
N ARG A 344 20.76 11.04 -20.54
CA ARG A 344 21.16 9.81 -21.24
C ARG A 344 22.63 9.47 -20.91
N ASN A 345 22.90 8.20 -20.58
CA ASN A 345 24.23 7.62 -20.37
C ASN A 345 25.17 8.42 -19.44
N VAL A 346 24.60 9.06 -18.41
CA VAL A 346 25.37 9.84 -17.42
C VAL A 346 26.01 8.88 -16.42
N GLU A 347 27.34 8.81 -16.45
CA GLU A 347 28.13 8.08 -15.44
C GLU A 347 28.33 8.93 -14.17
N VAL A 348 28.39 8.27 -13.02
CA VAL A 348 28.48 8.93 -11.70
C VAL A 348 29.65 8.35 -10.90
N ASP A 349 30.76 9.10 -10.85
CA ASP A 349 32.04 8.68 -10.24
C ASP A 349 31.97 8.28 -8.75
N GLY A 350 30.93 8.74 -8.05
CA GLY A 350 30.74 8.59 -6.61
C GLY A 350 29.50 9.35 -6.13
N PRO A 351 29.21 9.32 -4.82
CA PRO A 351 28.00 9.91 -4.26
C PRO A 351 27.85 11.41 -4.53
N THR A 352 26.63 11.86 -4.82
CA THR A 352 26.27 13.28 -4.94
C THR A 352 26.27 13.96 -3.57
N ARG A 353 26.19 15.29 -3.55
CA ARG A 353 25.99 16.04 -2.30
C ARG A 353 24.74 15.53 -1.55
N ALA A 354 24.75 15.61 -0.22
CA ALA A 354 23.64 15.21 0.66
C ALA A 354 23.17 13.73 0.55
N ALA A 355 23.99 12.87 -0.05
CA ALA A 355 23.87 11.42 0.00
C ALA A 355 23.87 10.85 1.44
N MET A 356 23.37 9.63 1.59
CA MET A 356 23.51 8.83 2.81
C MET A 356 25.00 8.53 3.11
N ASP A 357 25.36 8.52 4.39
CA ASP A 357 26.69 8.08 4.87
C ASP A 357 26.78 6.53 4.86
N ILE A 358 26.83 5.97 3.65
CA ILE A 358 26.97 4.53 3.38
C ILE A 358 27.97 4.31 2.22
N PRO A 359 28.71 3.19 2.19
CA PRO A 359 29.60 2.88 1.08
C PRO A 359 28.83 2.58 -0.21
N GLU A 360 29.50 2.78 -1.35
CA GLU A 360 29.05 2.26 -2.64
C GLU A 360 29.00 0.73 -2.57
N ALA A 361 27.92 0.13 -3.08
CA ALA A 361 27.70 -1.31 -3.02
C ALA A 361 26.90 -1.81 -4.22
N ALA A 362 26.98 -3.11 -4.51
CA ALA A 362 26.23 -3.72 -5.61
C ALA A 362 24.69 -3.62 -5.43
N THR A 363 24.21 -3.49 -4.18
CA THR A 363 22.83 -3.12 -3.88
C THR A 363 22.75 -2.15 -2.69
N ASN A 364 21.86 -1.14 -2.78
CA ASN A 364 21.61 -0.16 -1.73
C ASN A 364 20.16 0.37 -1.80
N PRO A 365 19.64 1.06 -0.76
CA PRO A 365 18.24 1.50 -0.71
C PRO A 365 17.95 2.66 -1.67
N ILE A 366 16.70 3.11 -1.76
CA ILE A 366 16.35 4.41 -2.35
C ILE A 366 16.09 5.39 -1.21
N MET A 367 16.46 6.66 -1.40
CA MET A 367 16.14 7.74 -0.47
C MET A 367 15.39 8.87 -1.18
N LEU A 368 14.37 9.44 -0.52
CA LEU A 368 13.65 10.65 -0.92
C LEU A 368 14.00 11.78 0.04
N GLN A 369 14.54 12.89 -0.48
CA GLN A 369 14.96 14.04 0.34
C GLN A 369 13.74 14.80 0.89
N GLY A 370 13.70 14.99 2.22
CA GLY A 370 12.51 15.49 2.93
C GLY A 370 12.64 16.88 3.57
N ASP A 371 13.84 17.46 3.62
CA ASP A 371 14.22 18.53 4.55
C ASP A 371 14.32 19.94 3.91
N HIS A 372 14.42 20.02 2.58
CA HIS A 372 14.65 21.29 1.88
C HIS A 372 13.38 22.02 1.39
N GLY A 373 12.23 21.35 1.22
CA GLY A 373 10.95 22.03 0.96
C GLY A 373 9.74 21.08 0.79
N PRO A 374 8.50 21.60 0.80
CA PRO A 374 7.28 20.79 0.66
C PRO A 374 7.24 19.98 -0.63
N VAL A 375 7.24 18.65 -0.48
CA VAL A 375 7.18 17.67 -1.57
C VAL A 375 6.25 16.50 -1.20
N ALA A 376 5.42 16.10 -2.15
CA ALA A 376 4.59 14.90 -2.08
C ALA A 376 4.95 13.94 -3.21
N PHE A 377 4.77 12.64 -2.98
CA PHE A 377 4.97 11.59 -3.99
C PHE A 377 3.73 10.71 -4.13
N ARG A 378 3.50 10.15 -5.33
CA ARG A 378 2.54 9.08 -5.63
C ARG A 378 3.15 8.09 -6.63
N ASN A 379 2.45 6.99 -6.89
CA ASN A 379 2.74 6.07 -8.01
C ASN A 379 4.21 5.59 -8.08
N VAL A 380 4.82 5.26 -6.93
CA VAL A 380 6.20 4.78 -6.86
C VAL A 380 6.24 3.28 -7.20
N TYR A 381 6.63 2.94 -8.43
CA TYR A 381 6.73 1.58 -8.96
C TYR A 381 8.15 1.29 -9.44
N TRP A 382 8.61 0.05 -9.26
CA TRP A 382 9.94 -0.39 -9.69
C TRP A 382 9.91 -1.76 -10.36
N ARG A 383 10.97 -2.08 -11.11
CA ARG A 383 11.35 -3.44 -11.51
C ARG A 383 12.86 -3.56 -11.64
N GLY A 384 13.37 -4.80 -11.69
CA GLY A 384 14.75 -5.03 -12.09
C GLY A 384 14.99 -4.50 -13.51
N LEU A 385 16.15 -3.89 -13.74
CA LEU A 385 16.49 -3.31 -15.03
C LEU A 385 16.47 -4.39 -16.13
N ARG A 386 15.65 -4.20 -17.16
CA ARG A 386 15.63 -5.07 -18.36
C ARG A 386 16.80 -4.76 -19.27
N GLU A 387 17.14 -5.71 -20.15
CA GLU A 387 18.09 -5.48 -21.24
C GLU A 387 17.63 -4.30 -22.12
N ILE A 388 18.50 -3.29 -22.26
CA ILE A 388 18.21 -2.10 -23.06
C ILE A 388 18.72 -2.35 -24.48
N VAL A 389 17.81 -2.80 -25.33
CA VAL A 389 18.06 -2.96 -26.76
C VAL A 389 18.16 -1.58 -27.41
N GLU A 390 19.39 -1.09 -27.61
CA GLU A 390 19.64 0.06 -28.47
C GLU A 390 19.25 -0.31 -29.92
N ARG A 391 18.56 0.62 -30.61
CA ARG A 391 18.02 0.49 -31.96
C ARG A 391 18.37 1.75 -32.76
#